data_AF-A0A2T1GCE0-F1
#
_entry.id   AF-A0A2T1GCE0-F1
#
_cell.length_a   1.000
_cell.length_b   1.000
_cell.length_c   1.000
_cell.angle_alpha   90.00
_cell.angle_beta   90.00
_cell.angle_gamma   90.00
#
_symmetry.space_group_name_H-M   'P 1'
#
loop_
_entity.id
_entity.type
_entity.pdbx_description
1 polymer ?
#
loop_
_entity_poly.entity_id
_entity_poly.type
_entity_poly.pdbx_seq_one_letter_code
_entity_poly.pdbx_strand_id
1 'polypeptide(L)' 'MSTHPLLKVEISQLSISERIQLAEDLWDSILDRQDEVQLSPLQQQELDRRLNRHRQDPTAGSSWETVKQRLGSSQ' A
#
# COMPACT_ATOMS: atom_id res chain seq x y z
N MET A 1 0.55 -2.29 28.83
CA MET A 1 -0.59 -2.12 27.91
C MET A 1 -0.20 -0.96 27.02
N SER A 2 -0.05 -1.20 25.73
CA SER A 2 0.66 -0.28 24.84
C SER A 2 -0.34 0.24 23.81
N THR A 3 -1.08 1.26 24.21
CA THR A 3 -1.94 2.04 23.31
C THR A 3 -1.04 2.59 22.21
N HIS A 4 -1.31 2.21 20.96
CA HIS A 4 -0.55 2.76 19.85
C HIS A 4 -0.86 4.26 19.77
N PRO A 5 0.13 5.17 19.68
CA PRO A 5 -0.09 6.62 19.84
C PRO A 5 -1.06 7.24 18.83
N LEU A 6 -1.37 6.53 17.73
CA LEU A 6 -2.26 6.97 16.67
C LEU A 6 -3.65 6.33 16.73
N LEU A 7 -3.81 5.24 17.50
CA LEU A 7 -5.03 4.45 17.52
C LEU A 7 -5.64 4.48 18.91
N LYS A 8 -6.92 4.82 18.97
CA LYS A 8 -7.71 4.79 20.22
C LYS A 8 -8.05 3.37 20.67
N VAL A 9 -7.53 2.36 19.98
CA VAL A 9 -7.75 0.93 20.23
C VAL A 9 -6.42 0.23 20.50
N GLU A 10 -6.44 -0.70 21.45
CA GLU A 10 -5.30 -1.59 21.73
C GLU A 10 -5.26 -2.72 20.70
N ILE A 11 -4.50 -2.54 19.60
CA ILE A 11 -4.42 -3.53 18.50
C ILE A 11 -4.03 -4.94 19.02
N SER A 12 -3.22 -4.99 20.07
CA SER A 12 -2.78 -6.25 20.69
C SER A 12 -3.92 -7.08 21.27
N GLN A 13 -5.04 -6.46 21.62
CA GLN A 13 -6.23 -7.11 22.19
C GLN A 13 -7.22 -7.59 21.12
N LEU A 14 -7.06 -7.13 19.88
CA LEU A 14 -7.89 -7.55 18.75
C LEU A 14 -7.48 -8.97 18.30
N SER A 15 -8.47 -9.78 17.96
CA SER A 15 -8.27 -11.01 17.20
C SER A 15 -7.65 -10.72 15.83
N ILE A 16 -7.14 -11.76 15.15
CA ILE A 16 -6.57 -11.61 13.79
C ILE A 16 -7.62 -11.02 12.84
N SER A 17 -8.85 -11.52 12.88
CA SER A 17 -9.92 -11.05 12.00
C SER A 17 -10.27 -9.58 12.25
N GLU A 18 -10.34 -9.16 13.51
CA GLU A 18 -10.59 -7.74 13.85
C GLU A 18 -9.44 -6.84 13.42
N ARG A 19 -8.19 -7.31 13.47
CA ARG A 19 -7.05 -6.57 12.92
C ARG A 19 -7.10 -6.42 11.41
N ILE A 20 -7.54 -7.46 10.70
CA ILE A 20 -7.75 -7.41 9.25
C ILE A 20 -8.85 -6.40 8.93
N GLN A 21 -10.00 -6.49 9.61
CA GLN A 21 -11.11 -5.56 9.41
C GLN A 21 -10.69 -4.11 9.69
N LEU A 22 -9.96 -3.86 10.77
CA LEU A 22 -9.44 -2.52 11.07
C LEU A 22 -8.51 -2.01 9.97
N ALA A 23 -7.67 -2.87 9.39
CA ALA A 23 -6.78 -2.47 8.30
C ALA A 23 -7.58 -2.12 7.03
N GLU A 24 -8.63 -2.88 6.72
CA GLU A 24 -9.57 -2.61 5.63
C GLU A 24 -10.32 -1.29 5.86
N ASP A 25 -10.93 -1.10 7.02
CA ASP A 25 -11.68 0.12 7.36
C ASP A 25 -10.80 1.38 7.28
N LEU A 26 -9.56 1.29 7.78
CA LEU A 26 -8.59 2.38 7.68
C LEU A 26 -8.22 2.66 6.23
N TRP A 27 -8.04 1.63 5.41
CA TRP A 27 -7.74 1.78 3.99
C TRP A 27 -8.90 2.41 3.23
N ASP A 28 -10.13 1.97 3.48
CA ASP A 28 -11.34 2.52 2.86
C ASP A 28 -11.55 4.00 3.23
N SER A 29 -11.23 4.37 4.47
CA SER A 29 -11.33 5.78 4.91
C SER A 29 -10.38 6.75 4.17
N ILE A 30 -9.33 6.23 3.54
CA ILE A 30 -8.42 7.00 2.69
C ILE A 30 -9.03 7.16 1.29
N LEU A 31 -9.75 6.15 0.79
CA LEU A 31 -10.41 6.20 -0.51
C LEU A 31 -11.46 7.31 -0.57
N ASP A 32 -12.12 7.61 0.55
CA ASP A 32 -13.08 8.72 0.65
C ASP A 32 -12.43 10.11 0.55
N ARG A 33 -11.10 10.19 0.65
CA ARG A 33 -10.31 11.43 0.64
C ARG A 33 -9.30 11.51 -0.51
N GLN A 34 -9.53 10.77 -1.60
CA GLN A 34 -8.62 10.70 -2.75
C GLN A 34 -8.20 12.08 -3.29
N ASP A 35 -9.09 13.07 -3.24
CA ASP A 35 -8.83 14.43 -3.74
C ASP A 35 -7.81 15.22 -2.89
N GLU A 36 -7.43 14.74 -1.71
CA GLU A 36 -6.41 15.38 -0.87
C GLU A 36 -4.99 15.19 -1.42
N VAL A 37 -4.76 14.14 -2.21
CA VAL A 37 -3.44 13.85 -2.80
C VAL A 37 -3.42 14.31 -4.26
N GLN A 38 -3.21 15.62 -4.44
CA GLN A 38 -3.08 16.21 -5.77
C GLN A 38 -1.71 15.90 -6.38
N LEU A 39 -1.71 15.32 -7.58
CA LEU A 39 -0.49 15.10 -8.34
C LEU A 39 -0.08 16.37 -9.07
N SER A 40 1.20 16.72 -8.99
CA SER A 40 1.76 17.73 -9.89
C SER A 40 1.76 17.24 -11.34
N PRO A 41 1.74 18.15 -12.33
CA PRO A 41 1.80 17.76 -13.74
C PRO A 41 3.01 16.86 -14.07
N LEU A 42 4.15 17.10 -13.43
CA LEU A 42 5.36 16.30 -13.61
C LEU A 42 5.20 14.86 -13.08
N GLN A 43 4.55 14.70 -11.92
CA GLN A 43 4.27 13.38 -11.35
C GLN A 43 3.28 12.62 -12.24
N GLN A 44 2.22 13.27 -12.72
CA GLN A 44 1.27 12.66 -13.63
C GLN A 44 1.94 12.18 -14.92
N GLN A 45 2.79 13.02 -15.54
CA GLN A 45 3.55 12.65 -16.73
C GLN A 45 4.47 11.45 -16.48
N GLU A 46 5.15 11.39 -15.33
CA GLU A 46 6.02 10.27 -15.00
C GLU A 46 5.23 8.97 -14.80
N LEU A 47 4.05 9.03 -14.18
CA LEU A 47 3.16 7.88 -14.05
C LEU A 47 2.68 7.37 -15.41
N ASP A 48 2.22 8.27 -16.29
CA ASP A 48 1.81 7.91 -17.65
C ASP A 48 2.94 7.26 -18.45
N ARG A 49 4.17 7.80 -18.32
CA ARG A 49 5.37 7.25 -18.96
C ARG A 49 5.67 5.83 -18.48
N ARG A 50 5.60 5.58 -17.16
CA ARG A 50 5.83 4.25 -16.57
C ARG A 50 4.74 3.25 -16.98
N LEU A 51 3.49 3.69 -16.98
CA LEU A 51 2.37 2.84 -17.36
C LEU A 51 2.44 2.44 -18.83
N ASN A 52 2.79 3.37 -19.72
CA ASN A 52 2.99 3.08 -21.14
C ASN A 52 4.17 2.14 -21.37
N ARG A 53 5.27 2.32 -20.65
CA ARG A 53 6.40 1.37 -20.70
C ARG A 53 5.99 -0.04 -20.29
N HIS A 54 5.23 -0.17 -19.20
CA HIS A 54 4.73 -1.48 -18.74
C HIS A 54 3.76 -2.12 -19.73
N ARG A 55 2.90 -1.33 -20.40
CA ARG A 55 2.02 -1.85 -21.46
C ARG A 55 2.79 -2.38 -22.66
N GLN A 56 3.92 -1.77 -23.00
CA GLN A 56 4.78 -2.20 -24.10
C GLN A 56 5.63 -3.42 -23.75
N ASP A 57 6.07 -3.52 -22.49
CA ASP A 57 6.78 -4.68 -21.96
C ASP A 57 6.23 -5.06 -20.58
N PRO A 58 5.22 -5.94 -20.53
CA PRO A 58 4.63 -6.42 -19.28
C PRO A 58 5.63 -7.22 -18.42
N THR A 59 6.75 -7.66 -18.99
CA THR A 59 7.79 -8.43 -18.31
C THR A 59 8.93 -7.57 -17.76
N ALA A 60 8.91 -6.26 -18.01
CA ALA A 60 9.90 -5.31 -17.47
C ALA A 60 9.88 -5.22 -15.93
N GLY A 61 8.79 -5.66 -15.31
CA GLY A 61 8.67 -5.78 -13.86
C GLY A 61 9.35 -7.04 -13.32
N SER A 62 9.32 -7.22 -12.01
CA SER A 62 9.71 -8.48 -11.39
C SER A 62 8.51 -9.12 -10.73
N SER A 63 8.45 -10.45 -10.75
CA SER A 63 7.48 -11.19 -9.95
C SER A 63 7.61 -10.82 -8.46
N TRP A 64 6.51 -10.99 -7.73
CA TRP A 64 6.50 -10.77 -6.29
C TRP A 64 7.48 -11.69 -5.58
N GLU A 65 7.63 -12.93 -6.07
CA GLU A 65 8.60 -13.91 -5.62
C GLU A 65 10.04 -13.38 -5.73
N THR A 66 10.41 -12.83 -6.89
CA THR A 66 11.73 -12.24 -7.11
C THR A 66 11.98 -10.99 -6.25
N VAL A 67 10.93 -10.22 -5.94
CA VAL A 67 11.04 -9.09 -5.01
C VAL A 67 11.28 -9.58 -3.58
N LYS A 68 10.50 -10.55 -3.09
CA LYS A 68 10.68 -11.15 -1.76
C LYS A 68 12.09 -11.72 -1.55
N GLN A 69 12.60 -12.42 -2.56
CA GLN A 69 13.98 -12.94 -2.54
C GLN A 69 15.02 -11.83 -2.39
N ARG A 70 14.85 -10.70 -3.09
CA ARG A 70 15.76 -9.54 -2.98
C ARG A 70 15.68 -8.83 -1.64
N LEU A 71 14.49 -8.74 -1.05
CA LEU A 71 14.27 -8.08 0.22
C LEU A 71 14.73 -8.91 1.44
N GLY A 72 15.26 -10.12 1.21
CA GLY A 72 15.72 -10.98 2.29
C GLY A 72 14.60 -11.42 3.22
N SER A 73 13.34 -11.39 2.77
CA SER A 73 12.20 -11.97 3.47
C SER A 73 12.27 -13.50 3.37
N SER A 74 13.30 -14.06 3.99
CA SER A 74 13.41 -15.48 4.25
C SER A 74 12.61 -15.73 5.53
N GLN A 75 11.37 -16.15 5.34
CA GLN A 75 10.37 -16.54 6.35
C GLN A 75 9.73 -15.41 7.17
#